data_AF-A0A9D9V8N1-F1
#
_entry.id   AF-A0A9D9V8N1-F1
#
_cell.length_a   1.000
_cell.length_b   1.000
_cell.length_c   1.000
_cell.angle_alpha   90.00
_cell.angle_beta   90.00
_cell.angle_gamma   90.00
#
_symmetry.space_group_name_H-M   'P 1'
#
loop_
_entity.id
_entity.type
_entity.pdbx_description
1 polymer ?
#
loop_
_entity_poly.entity_id
_entity_poly.type
_entity_poly.pdbx_seq_one_letter_code
_entity_poly.pdbx_strand_id
1 'polypeptide(L)'
;MIYKDKLVLLASKHRKEQVIEPVFREKMGCNLCVEDIDTDQFGTFTGEIPRPLTAYETCILKAKHAANDKKYGLSIASEGSFGPHPSNPFIPHAHEIMVFVDLENDWVIAEQLVTPNTNYKMMTIHQDTILDSFLESVHFPSHALTLQSGDRQNVLEKGINNHDILQSSLVVGFKKYNELFIATDMRAMMNPTRMQTLAELSEKLVIRILRSCPGCGIPGFGFKAVSGHLPCSLCGDETQLYRYEEWGCIQCDYQEQRSRKDQLIVADPTHCDYCNP
;
A
#
# COMPACT_ATOMS: atom_id res chain seq x y z
N MET A 1 3.66 23.13 -15.34
CA MET A 1 3.54 22.24 -14.17
C MET A 1 4.82 22.38 -13.36
N ILE A 2 4.72 22.49 -12.02
CA ILE A 2 5.84 22.83 -11.11
C ILE A 2 7.04 21.86 -11.25
N TYR A 3 6.77 20.59 -11.52
CA TYR A 3 7.80 19.54 -11.57
C TYR A 3 8.11 19.03 -12.98
N LYS A 4 7.68 19.74 -14.04
CA LYS A 4 7.91 19.31 -15.42
C LYS A 4 9.42 19.20 -15.69
N ASP A 5 9.83 18.14 -16.40
CA ASP A 5 11.20 17.83 -16.80
C ASP A 5 12.17 17.58 -15.63
N LYS A 6 11.67 17.54 -14.39
CA LYS A 6 12.47 17.21 -13.21
C LYS A 6 12.72 15.71 -13.12
N LEU A 7 13.91 15.37 -12.60
CA LEU A 7 14.27 14.02 -12.22
C LEU A 7 13.73 13.72 -10.82
N VAL A 8 13.03 12.60 -10.68
CA VAL A 8 12.45 12.14 -9.42
C VAL A 8 12.97 10.74 -9.11
N LEU A 9 13.63 10.58 -7.97
CA LEU A 9 14.13 9.28 -7.55
C LEU A 9 12.99 8.40 -7.04
N LEU A 10 12.81 7.21 -7.60
CA LEU A 10 11.94 6.19 -7.01
C LEU A 10 12.74 5.31 -6.06
N ALA A 11 12.55 5.53 -4.75
CA ALA A 11 13.13 4.73 -3.68
C ALA A 11 12.42 3.37 -3.55
N SER A 12 12.64 2.50 -4.52
CA SER A 12 11.98 1.20 -4.59
C SER A 12 12.90 0.09 -5.05
N LYS A 13 12.77 -1.07 -4.40
CA LYS A 13 13.11 -2.38 -4.98
C LYS A 13 11.85 -2.95 -5.68
N HIS A 14 11.98 -4.06 -6.40
CA HIS A 14 10.83 -4.85 -6.91
C HIS A 14 10.07 -4.28 -8.13
N ARG A 15 10.75 -3.61 -9.05
CA ARG A 15 10.22 -3.23 -10.38
C ARG A 15 8.95 -2.37 -10.36
N LYS A 16 8.71 -1.61 -9.28
CA LYS A 16 7.50 -0.76 -9.14
C LYS A 16 7.47 0.38 -10.17
N GLU A 17 8.64 0.77 -10.71
CA GLU A 17 8.75 1.78 -11.75
C GLU A 17 7.89 1.45 -12.98
N GLN A 18 7.67 0.17 -13.28
CA GLN A 18 6.87 -0.24 -14.44
C GLN A 18 5.45 0.32 -14.45
N VAL A 19 4.88 0.58 -13.27
CA VAL A 19 3.51 1.10 -13.11
C VAL A 19 3.46 2.52 -12.54
N ILE A 20 4.54 2.99 -11.92
CA ILE A 20 4.61 4.34 -11.34
C ILE A 20 5.15 5.35 -12.38
N GLU A 21 6.20 5.00 -13.13
CA GLU A 21 6.82 5.90 -14.12
C GLU A 21 5.83 6.39 -15.18
N PRO A 22 5.01 5.53 -15.83
CA PRO A 22 4.09 6.00 -16.87
C PRO A 22 3.16 7.11 -16.36
N VAL A 23 2.62 6.95 -15.14
CA VAL A 23 1.69 7.91 -14.54
C VAL A 23 2.36 9.25 -14.29
N PHE A 24 3.55 9.27 -13.70
CA PHE A 24 4.27 10.52 -13.44
C PHE A 24 4.74 11.20 -14.72
N ARG A 25 5.20 10.43 -15.71
CA ARG A 25 5.63 10.95 -17.00
C ARG A 25 4.47 11.58 -17.76
N GLU A 26 3.33 10.89 -17.86
CA GLU A 26 2.17 11.34 -18.61
C GLU A 26 1.45 12.51 -17.94
N LYS A 27 1.27 12.46 -16.61
CA LYS A 27 0.45 13.45 -15.89
C LYS A 27 1.25 14.62 -15.32
N MET A 28 2.52 14.45 -14.95
CA MET A 28 3.36 15.52 -14.41
C MET A 28 4.48 15.98 -15.35
N GLY A 29 4.83 15.18 -16.36
CA GLY A 29 6.00 15.42 -17.21
C GLY A 29 7.32 15.22 -16.48
N CYS A 30 7.34 14.46 -15.38
CA CYS A 30 8.57 14.11 -14.66
C CYS A 30 9.25 12.88 -15.27
N ASN A 31 10.55 12.77 -15.05
CA ASN A 31 11.32 11.58 -15.39
C ASN A 31 11.66 10.83 -14.10
N LEU A 32 11.19 9.59 -13.97
CA LEU A 32 11.55 8.77 -12.81
C LEU A 32 12.88 8.05 -13.06
N CYS A 33 13.72 8.03 -12.04
CA CYS A 33 14.96 7.27 -12.02
C CYS A 33 14.90 6.24 -10.90
N VAL A 34 15.37 5.03 -11.18
CA VAL A 34 15.55 3.99 -10.16
C VAL A 34 17.05 3.81 -9.97
N GLU A 35 17.50 4.00 -8.73
CA GLU A 35 18.86 3.74 -8.31
C GLU A 35 18.86 2.53 -7.37
N ASP A 36 19.98 1.81 -7.31
CA ASP A 36 20.13 0.75 -6.33
C ASP A 36 20.31 1.36 -4.93
N ILE A 37 19.31 1.16 -4.08
CA ILE A 37 19.23 1.69 -2.73
C ILE A 37 19.03 0.51 -1.79
N ASP A 38 19.90 0.39 -0.79
CA ASP A 38 19.65 -0.56 0.28
C ASP A 38 18.49 -0.07 1.16
N THR A 39 17.31 -0.61 0.87
CA THR A 39 16.07 -0.33 1.59
C THR A 39 15.77 -1.36 2.67
N ASP A 40 16.59 -2.41 2.84
CA ASP A 40 16.30 -3.48 3.80
C ASP A 40 16.50 -2.99 5.25
N GLN A 41 17.30 -1.94 5.43
CA GLN A 41 17.43 -1.21 6.70
C GLN A 41 16.11 -0.61 7.22
N PHE A 42 15.08 -0.49 6.38
CA PHE A 42 13.75 0.05 6.75
C PHE A 42 12.70 -1.05 7.02
N GLY A 43 13.10 -2.32 7.02
CA GLY A 43 12.24 -3.48 7.27
C GLY A 43 11.98 -4.32 6.01
N THR A 44 11.84 -5.63 6.16
CA THR A 44 11.61 -6.55 5.03
C THR A 44 10.17 -7.06 4.97
N PHE A 45 9.70 -7.35 3.75
CA PHE A 45 8.34 -7.87 3.55
C PHE A 45 8.12 -9.24 4.21
N THR A 46 9.17 -10.05 4.31
CA THR A 46 9.13 -11.40 4.92
C THR A 46 9.27 -11.38 6.43
N GLY A 47 9.38 -10.21 7.07
CA GLY A 47 9.46 -10.08 8.52
C GLY A 47 10.83 -10.41 9.12
N GLU A 48 11.87 -10.54 8.28
CA GLU A 48 13.25 -10.79 8.72
C GLU A 48 13.81 -9.59 9.51
N ILE A 49 13.35 -8.36 9.23
CA ILE A 49 13.70 -7.13 9.97
C ILE A 49 12.41 -6.44 10.46
N PRO A 50 12.19 -6.27 11.78
CA PRO A 50 11.02 -5.60 12.35
C PRO A 50 10.93 -4.13 11.93
N ARG A 51 9.70 -3.61 11.78
CA ARG A 51 9.46 -2.18 11.50
C ARG A 51 9.30 -1.40 12.82
N PRO A 52 10.15 -0.42 13.14
CA PRO A 52 10.05 0.37 14.37
C PRO A 52 9.05 1.53 14.28
N LEU A 53 8.57 1.86 13.08
CA LEU A 53 7.75 3.04 12.78
C LEU A 53 6.49 2.67 12.01
N THR A 54 5.53 3.60 11.94
CA THR A 54 4.34 3.42 11.11
C THR A 54 4.72 3.35 9.63
N ALA A 55 3.89 2.70 8.80
CA ALA A 55 4.14 2.60 7.37
C ALA A 55 4.30 3.97 6.69
N TYR A 56 3.57 4.99 7.17
CA TYR A 56 3.70 6.37 6.70
C TYR A 56 5.07 6.98 7.01
N GLU A 57 5.50 6.92 8.27
CA GLU A 57 6.79 7.45 8.71
C GLU A 57 7.97 6.71 8.04
N THR A 58 7.90 5.38 7.97
CA THR A 58 8.88 4.56 7.24
C THR A 58 8.98 4.99 5.77
N CYS A 59 7.83 5.26 5.13
CA CYS A 59 7.82 5.68 3.74
C CYS A 59 8.49 7.05 3.54
N ILE A 60 8.25 8.02 4.44
CA ILE A 60 8.91 9.33 4.40
C ILE A 60 10.41 9.19 4.62
N LEU A 61 10.83 8.47 5.65
CA LEU A 61 12.24 8.26 5.95
C LEU A 61 12.96 7.60 4.80
N LYS A 62 12.33 6.59 4.18
CA LYS A 62 12.88 5.92 3.00
C LYS A 62 13.07 6.88 1.83
N ALA A 63 12.07 7.71 1.52
CA ALA A 63 12.17 8.71 0.46
C ALA A 63 13.29 9.73 0.76
N LYS A 64 13.27 10.36 1.95
CA LYS A 64 14.29 11.35 2.36
C LYS A 64 15.70 10.74 2.38
N HIS A 65 15.86 9.52 2.90
CA HIS A 65 17.17 8.85 2.95
C HIS A 65 17.70 8.56 1.55
N ALA A 66 16.90 7.95 0.68
CA ALA A 66 17.28 7.65 -0.69
C ALA A 66 17.66 8.91 -1.47
N ALA A 67 16.86 9.98 -1.35
CA ALA A 67 17.12 11.26 -1.99
C ALA A 67 18.46 11.86 -1.55
N ASN A 68 18.75 11.85 -0.25
CA ASN A 68 20.02 12.35 0.28
C ASN A 68 21.22 11.48 -0.14
N ASP A 69 21.12 10.15 -0.08
CA ASP A 69 22.19 9.22 -0.49
C ASP A 69 22.56 9.40 -1.97
N LYS A 70 21.55 9.47 -2.84
CA LYS A 70 21.73 9.56 -4.29
C LYS A 70 21.79 11.00 -4.82
N LYS A 71 21.69 12.00 -3.95
CA LYS A 71 21.73 13.44 -4.29
C LYS A 71 20.64 13.90 -5.26
N TYR A 72 19.40 13.43 -5.04
CA TYR A 72 18.21 13.90 -5.75
C TYR A 72 17.45 14.91 -4.88
N GLY A 73 16.94 15.99 -5.49
CA GLY A 73 16.07 16.95 -4.79
C GLY A 73 14.63 16.45 -4.60
N LEU A 74 14.18 15.52 -5.46
CA LEU A 74 12.83 14.96 -5.46
C LEU A 74 12.89 13.44 -5.34
N SER A 75 12.00 12.85 -4.54
CA SER A 75 11.89 11.39 -4.45
C SER A 75 10.48 10.89 -4.17
N ILE A 76 10.24 9.63 -4.52
CA ILE A 76 9.03 8.88 -4.26
C ILE A 76 9.39 7.62 -3.49
N ALA A 77 8.60 7.27 -2.49
CA ALA A 77 8.64 5.96 -1.86
C ALA A 77 7.24 5.38 -1.74
N SER A 78 7.13 4.06 -1.63
CA SER A 78 5.88 3.37 -1.28
C SER A 78 6.09 2.23 -0.30
N GLU A 79 5.14 2.06 0.61
CA GLU A 79 5.05 0.97 1.60
C GLU A 79 3.68 0.30 1.52
N GLY A 80 3.66 -1.02 1.76
CA GLY A 80 2.44 -1.81 1.66
C GLY A 80 2.32 -2.80 2.81
N SER A 81 1.09 -2.94 3.31
CA SER A 81 0.70 -3.94 4.31
C SER A 81 -0.52 -4.71 3.83
N PHE A 82 -0.58 -5.98 4.21
CA PHE A 82 -1.64 -6.91 3.80
C PHE A 82 -2.08 -7.72 5.01
N GLY A 83 -3.37 -7.88 5.18
CA GLY A 83 -3.91 -8.57 6.34
C GLY A 83 -5.44 -8.54 6.40
N PRO A 84 -6.02 -9.11 7.46
CA PRO A 84 -7.45 -9.05 7.70
C PRO A 84 -7.93 -7.60 7.88
N HIS A 85 -9.11 -7.26 7.38
CA HIS A 85 -9.69 -5.94 7.52
C HIS A 85 -10.02 -5.65 9.00
N PRO A 86 -9.71 -4.45 9.55
CA PRO A 86 -9.92 -4.15 10.97
C PRO A 86 -11.37 -4.33 11.44
N SER A 87 -12.34 -3.97 10.59
CA SER A 87 -13.77 -4.15 10.90
C SER A 87 -14.35 -5.50 10.47
N ASN A 88 -13.63 -6.29 9.65
CA ASN A 88 -14.07 -7.62 9.24
C ASN A 88 -12.85 -8.55 9.04
N PRO A 89 -12.50 -9.34 10.05
CA PRO A 89 -11.30 -10.19 10.00
C PRO A 89 -11.29 -11.24 8.89
N PHE A 90 -12.43 -11.54 8.26
CA PHE A 90 -12.55 -12.54 7.20
C PHE A 90 -12.25 -11.98 5.80
N ILE A 91 -12.13 -10.66 5.66
CA ILE A 91 -11.85 -10.01 4.38
C ILE A 91 -10.39 -9.59 4.37
N PRO A 92 -9.53 -10.15 3.49
CA PRO A 92 -8.19 -9.63 3.30
C PRO A 92 -8.27 -8.24 2.67
N HIS A 93 -7.37 -7.35 3.07
CA HIS A 93 -7.21 -6.03 2.47
C HIS A 93 -5.74 -5.72 2.22
N ALA A 94 -5.51 -4.90 1.22
CA ALA A 94 -4.25 -4.24 0.95
C ALA A 94 -4.34 -2.79 1.42
N HIS A 95 -3.31 -2.32 2.12
CA HIS A 95 -3.09 -0.92 2.44
C HIS A 95 -1.74 -0.49 1.91
N GLU A 96 -1.77 0.31 0.84
CA GLU A 96 -0.58 0.87 0.20
C GLU A 96 -0.51 2.37 0.50
N ILE A 97 0.69 2.86 0.76
CA ILE A 97 1.03 4.27 1.00
C ILE A 97 2.10 4.67 0.01
N MET A 98 1.98 5.87 -0.56
CA MET A 98 3.00 6.46 -1.43
C MET A 98 3.23 7.91 -1.04
N VAL A 99 4.50 8.28 -0.95
CA VAL A 99 4.92 9.64 -0.59
C VAL A 99 5.78 10.21 -1.70
N PHE A 100 5.61 11.50 -1.96
CA PHE A 100 6.46 12.35 -2.78
C PHE A 100 7.12 13.39 -1.86
N VAL A 101 8.44 13.49 -1.95
CA VAL A 101 9.25 14.40 -1.14
C VAL A 101 9.94 15.39 -2.06
N ASP A 102 9.84 16.66 -1.71
CA ASP A 102 10.60 17.77 -2.28
C ASP A 102 11.51 18.33 -1.19
N LEU A 103 12.81 18.04 -1.29
CA LEU A 103 13.80 18.43 -0.28
C LEU A 103 14.13 19.93 -0.33
N GLU A 104 14.03 20.56 -1.50
CA GLU A 104 14.33 21.99 -1.65
C GLU A 104 13.32 22.85 -0.90
N ASN A 105 12.05 22.43 -0.92
CA ASN A 105 10.95 23.14 -0.26
C ASN A 105 10.53 22.51 1.09
N ASP A 106 11.19 21.42 1.52
CA ASP A 106 10.81 20.57 2.65
C ASP A 106 9.32 20.16 2.63
N TRP A 107 8.83 19.76 1.46
CA TRP A 107 7.47 19.29 1.29
C TRP A 107 7.38 17.77 1.30
N VAL A 108 6.33 17.28 1.96
CA VAL A 108 5.91 15.89 1.93
C VAL A 108 4.45 15.83 1.49
N ILE A 109 4.22 15.21 0.34
CA ILE A 109 2.87 14.98 -0.21
C ILE A 109 2.65 13.48 -0.23
N ALA A 110 1.55 13.02 0.36
CA ALA A 110 1.30 11.60 0.51
C ALA A 110 -0.14 11.24 0.16
N GLU A 111 -0.30 10.00 -0.31
CA GLU A 111 -1.59 9.38 -0.54
C GLU A 111 -1.55 7.92 -0.06
N GLN A 112 -2.74 7.37 0.17
CA GLN A 112 -2.91 5.97 0.52
C GLN A 112 -4.09 5.35 -0.22
N LEU A 113 -4.04 4.04 -0.40
CA LEU A 113 -5.11 3.25 -0.99
C LEU A 113 -5.33 2.01 -0.12
N VAL A 114 -6.55 1.90 0.41
CA VAL A 114 -7.04 0.72 1.13
C VAL A 114 -8.03 0.04 0.20
N THR A 115 -7.82 -1.24 -0.10
CA THR A 115 -8.67 -1.99 -1.04
C THR A 115 -8.82 -3.46 -0.63
N PRO A 116 -10.02 -4.05 -0.77
CA PRO A 116 -10.20 -5.50 -0.64
C PRO A 116 -9.71 -6.25 -1.89
N ASN A 117 -9.35 -5.55 -2.97
CA ASN A 117 -8.80 -6.17 -4.18
C ASN A 117 -7.37 -6.66 -3.96
N THR A 118 -7.24 -7.81 -3.31
CA THR A 118 -5.97 -8.48 -3.06
C THR A 118 -6.15 -9.99 -3.11
N ASN A 119 -5.16 -10.70 -3.61
CA ASN A 119 -5.10 -12.16 -3.54
C ASN A 119 -4.40 -12.64 -2.26
N TYR A 120 -4.10 -11.75 -1.30
CA TYR A 120 -3.38 -12.08 -0.07
C TYR A 120 -4.03 -13.27 0.64
N LYS A 121 -3.31 -14.39 0.63
CA LYS A 121 -3.78 -15.64 1.22
C LYS A 121 -2.59 -16.51 1.59
N MET A 122 -2.83 -17.36 2.58
CA MET A 122 -1.83 -18.28 3.09
C MET A 122 -2.51 -19.52 3.65
N MET A 123 -1.76 -20.62 3.67
CA MET A 123 -2.19 -21.86 4.30
C MET A 123 -0.99 -22.65 4.80
N THR A 124 -1.21 -23.40 5.87
CA THR A 124 -0.30 -24.46 6.31
C THR A 124 -0.68 -25.74 5.57
N ILE A 125 0.31 -26.50 5.10
CA ILE A 125 0.13 -27.67 4.25
C ILE A 125 0.96 -28.86 4.75
N HIS A 126 0.39 -30.05 4.54
CA HIS A 126 1.02 -31.35 4.74
C HIS A 126 1.17 -32.07 3.39
N GLN A 127 1.85 -33.21 3.39
CA GLN A 127 2.18 -33.93 2.16
C GLN A 127 0.95 -34.40 1.35
N ASP A 128 -0.18 -34.62 2.02
CA ASP A 128 -1.47 -35.05 1.46
C ASP A 128 -2.44 -33.89 1.19
N THR A 129 -2.03 -32.63 1.43
CA THR A 129 -2.88 -31.46 1.22
C THR A 129 -3.15 -31.22 -0.26
N ILE A 130 -4.43 -31.10 -0.62
CA ILE A 130 -4.88 -30.79 -1.98
C ILE A 130 -4.82 -29.27 -2.18
N LEU A 131 -4.06 -28.81 -3.19
CA LEU A 131 -3.75 -27.39 -3.39
C LEU A 131 -4.59 -26.69 -4.47
N ASP A 132 -5.32 -27.42 -5.31
CA ASP A 132 -5.94 -26.86 -6.53
C ASP A 132 -6.81 -25.62 -6.24
N SER A 133 -7.72 -25.73 -5.26
CA SER A 133 -8.60 -24.62 -4.86
C SER A 133 -7.83 -23.42 -4.28
N PHE A 134 -6.72 -23.65 -3.59
CA PHE A 134 -5.86 -22.59 -3.08
C PHE A 134 -5.18 -21.87 -4.25
N LEU A 135 -4.52 -22.62 -5.14
CA LEU A 135 -3.78 -22.09 -6.30
C LEU A 135 -4.68 -21.26 -7.21
N GLU A 136 -5.89 -21.73 -7.48
CA GLU A 136 -6.89 -20.97 -8.25
C GLU A 136 -7.28 -19.67 -7.53
N SER A 137 -7.62 -19.75 -6.24
CA SER A 137 -8.05 -18.57 -5.46
C SER A 137 -7.00 -17.47 -5.30
N VAL A 138 -5.72 -17.82 -5.44
CA VAL A 138 -4.60 -16.87 -5.37
C VAL A 138 -4.08 -16.45 -6.74
N HIS A 139 -4.74 -16.89 -7.81
CA HIS A 139 -4.40 -16.61 -9.20
C HIS A 139 -3.01 -17.13 -9.61
N PHE A 140 -2.55 -18.23 -9.03
CA PHE A 140 -1.35 -18.92 -9.49
C PHE A 140 -1.57 -19.51 -10.90
N PRO A 141 -0.60 -19.45 -11.83
CA PRO A 141 0.79 -18.99 -11.68
C PRO A 141 1.03 -17.51 -12.01
N SER A 142 0.01 -16.75 -12.39
CA SER A 142 0.17 -15.32 -12.71
C SER A 142 0.66 -14.50 -11.51
N HIS A 143 0.30 -14.94 -10.30
CA HIS A 143 0.80 -14.43 -9.04
C HIS A 143 1.70 -15.49 -8.42
N ALA A 144 2.90 -15.08 -8.01
CA ALA A 144 3.86 -16.02 -7.48
C ALA A 144 3.53 -16.42 -6.03
N LEU A 145 4.16 -17.49 -5.55
CA LEU A 145 4.04 -17.98 -4.18
C LEU A 145 5.39 -17.93 -3.46
N THR A 146 5.31 -17.96 -2.13
CA THR A 146 6.44 -18.24 -1.24
C THR A 146 6.18 -19.55 -0.51
N LEU A 147 7.26 -20.23 -0.15
CA LEU A 147 7.22 -21.47 0.61
C LEU A 147 8.19 -21.37 1.79
N GLN A 148 7.74 -21.74 2.97
CA GLN A 148 8.48 -21.71 4.23
C GLN A 148 8.28 -23.03 4.99
N SER A 149 9.11 -23.28 6.01
CA SER A 149 8.81 -24.30 7.03
C SER A 149 7.51 -23.96 7.76
N GLY A 150 6.81 -24.96 8.31
CA GLY A 150 5.54 -24.77 9.03
C GLY A 150 5.61 -23.76 10.19
N ASP A 151 6.74 -23.74 10.90
CA ASP A 151 7.05 -22.75 11.96
C ASP A 151 7.44 -21.36 11.45
N ARG A 152 7.50 -21.18 10.12
CA ARG A 152 7.87 -19.96 9.39
C ARG A 152 9.27 -19.42 9.68
N GLN A 153 10.15 -20.22 10.29
CA GLN A 153 11.51 -19.79 10.61
C GLN A 153 12.47 -19.89 9.42
N ASN A 154 12.17 -20.74 8.44
CA ASN A 154 13.03 -20.97 7.28
C ASN A 154 12.27 -20.70 5.99
N VAL A 155 12.77 -19.76 5.18
CA VAL A 155 12.26 -19.58 3.82
C VAL A 155 12.90 -20.59 2.90
N LEU A 156 12.07 -21.38 2.23
CA LEU A 156 12.50 -22.44 1.31
C LEU A 156 12.62 -21.92 -0.12
N GLU A 157 11.64 -21.13 -0.56
CA GLU A 157 11.61 -20.60 -1.92
C GLU A 157 10.75 -19.32 -1.96
N LYS A 158 11.12 -18.36 -2.82
CA LYS A 158 10.35 -17.12 -3.03
C LYS A 158 10.15 -16.91 -4.53
N GLY A 159 8.97 -16.48 -4.97
CA GLY A 159 8.71 -16.18 -6.38
C GLY A 159 8.41 -17.42 -7.22
N ILE A 160 7.81 -18.45 -6.62
CA ILE A 160 7.35 -19.64 -7.33
C ILE A 160 6.26 -19.22 -8.31
N ASN A 161 6.51 -19.32 -9.62
CA ASN A 161 5.63 -18.77 -10.66
C ASN A 161 5.27 -19.79 -11.75
N ASN A 162 5.45 -21.08 -11.50
CA ASN A 162 5.01 -22.16 -12.38
C ASN A 162 4.93 -23.49 -11.61
N HIS A 163 4.20 -24.45 -12.17
CA HIS A 163 3.91 -25.73 -11.52
C HIS A 163 5.16 -26.59 -11.28
N ASP A 164 6.16 -26.55 -12.16
CA ASP A 164 7.38 -27.35 -12.03
C ASP A 164 8.23 -26.88 -10.84
N ILE A 165 8.38 -25.57 -10.67
CA ILE A 165 9.04 -24.98 -9.50
C ILE A 165 8.24 -25.33 -8.24
N LEU A 166 6.91 -25.16 -8.25
CA LEU A 166 6.09 -25.50 -7.09
C LEU A 166 6.27 -26.96 -6.67
N GLN A 167 6.16 -27.90 -7.61
CA GLN A 167 6.28 -29.32 -7.34
C GLN A 167 7.67 -29.68 -6.79
N SER A 168 8.73 -29.15 -7.41
CA SER A 168 10.10 -29.41 -6.95
C SER A 168 10.38 -28.80 -5.57
N SER A 169 9.91 -27.58 -5.30
CA SER A 169 10.02 -26.94 -3.98
C SER A 169 9.25 -27.71 -2.90
N LEU A 170 8.06 -28.23 -3.20
CA LEU A 170 7.29 -29.07 -2.27
C LEU A 170 8.02 -30.38 -1.94
N VAL A 171 8.57 -31.06 -2.96
CA VAL A 171 9.35 -32.29 -2.74
C VAL A 171 10.59 -32.03 -1.88
N VAL A 172 11.30 -30.93 -2.11
CA VAL A 172 12.46 -30.56 -1.30
C VAL A 172 12.05 -30.17 0.13
N GLY A 173 10.95 -29.41 0.27
CA GLY A 173 10.42 -28.99 1.56
C GLY A 173 10.00 -30.18 2.43
N PHE A 174 9.19 -31.09 1.89
CA PHE A 174 8.69 -32.26 2.63
C PHE A 174 9.75 -33.33 2.93
N LYS A 175 10.92 -33.29 2.27
CA LYS A 175 12.08 -34.08 2.70
C LYS A 175 12.68 -33.61 4.03
N LYS A 176 12.45 -32.35 4.40
CA LYS A 176 13.03 -31.72 5.59
C LYS A 176 12.03 -31.44 6.70
N TYR A 177 10.77 -31.18 6.34
CA TYR A 177 9.72 -30.76 7.28
C TYR A 177 8.44 -31.56 7.04
N ASN A 178 7.72 -31.90 8.11
CA ASN A 178 6.41 -32.57 8.01
C ASN A 178 5.26 -31.59 7.67
N GLU A 179 5.54 -30.30 7.81
CA GLU A 179 4.60 -29.21 7.63
C GLU A 179 5.31 -28.06 6.93
N LEU A 180 4.66 -27.51 5.91
CA LEU A 180 5.13 -26.34 5.17
C LEU A 180 4.08 -25.23 5.26
N PHE A 181 4.54 -24.00 5.04
CA PHE A 181 3.68 -22.84 4.97
C PHE A 181 3.80 -22.21 3.59
N ILE A 182 2.67 -22.12 2.88
CA ILE A 182 2.60 -21.54 1.53
C ILE A 182 1.76 -20.26 1.57
N ALA A 183 2.24 -19.22 0.90
CA ALA A 183 1.56 -17.93 0.85
C ALA A 183 1.73 -17.26 -0.51
N THR A 184 0.85 -16.31 -0.80
CA THR A 184 1.03 -15.42 -1.93
C THR A 184 2.28 -14.56 -1.78
N ASP A 185 3.09 -14.50 -2.82
CA ASP A 185 4.22 -13.58 -2.87
C ASP A 185 3.72 -12.17 -3.18
N MET A 186 3.57 -11.36 -2.14
CA MET A 186 3.07 -10.00 -2.30
C MET A 186 4.17 -9.02 -2.73
N ARG A 187 5.41 -9.44 -3.03
CA ARG A 187 6.41 -8.52 -3.61
C ARG A 187 5.88 -7.99 -4.94
N ALA A 188 6.01 -6.68 -5.21
CA ALA A 188 5.31 -6.02 -6.31
C ALA A 188 5.53 -6.70 -7.68
N MET A 189 6.78 -7.00 -8.05
CA MET A 189 7.11 -7.71 -9.30
C MET A 189 6.55 -9.13 -9.42
N MET A 190 6.07 -9.73 -8.32
CA MET A 190 5.52 -11.09 -8.27
C MET A 190 3.99 -11.10 -8.23
N ASN A 191 3.36 -9.92 -8.17
CA ASN A 191 1.93 -9.80 -7.89
C ASN A 191 1.27 -8.73 -8.79
N PRO A 192 0.70 -9.14 -9.94
CA PRO A 192 0.01 -8.24 -10.86
C PRO A 192 -1.11 -7.41 -10.21
N THR A 193 -1.92 -7.98 -9.31
CA THR A 193 -2.98 -7.23 -8.60
C THR A 193 -2.40 -6.09 -7.74
N ARG A 194 -1.28 -6.35 -7.05
CA ARG A 194 -0.56 -5.30 -6.30
C ARG A 194 0.02 -4.24 -7.24
N MET A 195 0.57 -4.63 -8.39
CA MET A 195 1.08 -3.68 -9.39
C MET A 195 -0.02 -2.73 -9.90
N GLN A 196 -1.22 -3.25 -10.13
CA GLN A 196 -2.38 -2.41 -10.46
C GLN A 196 -2.73 -1.44 -9.32
N THR A 197 -2.74 -1.92 -8.07
CA THR A 197 -3.01 -1.08 -6.88
C THR A 197 -1.98 0.06 -6.77
N LEU A 198 -0.70 -0.21 -7.06
CA LEU A 198 0.35 0.81 -7.08
C LEU A 198 0.19 1.82 -8.22
N ALA A 199 -0.31 1.39 -9.38
CA ALA A 199 -0.68 2.30 -10.47
C ALA A 199 -1.81 3.24 -10.06
N GLU A 200 -2.89 2.71 -9.48
CA GLU A 200 -4.01 3.52 -8.99
C GLU A 200 -3.58 4.51 -7.91
N LEU A 201 -2.71 4.07 -6.99
CA LEU A 201 -2.16 4.92 -5.95
C LEU A 201 -1.24 6.02 -6.50
N SER A 202 -0.42 5.71 -7.51
CA SER A 202 0.43 6.73 -8.16
C SER A 202 -0.43 7.79 -8.85
N GLU A 203 -1.56 7.40 -9.46
CA GLU A 203 -2.51 8.35 -10.03
C GLU A 203 -3.12 9.28 -8.98
N LYS A 204 -3.55 8.73 -7.83
CA LYS A 204 -4.07 9.52 -6.71
C LYS A 204 -3.03 10.51 -6.20
N LEU A 205 -1.79 10.06 -6.04
CA LEU A 205 -0.69 10.91 -5.57
C LEU A 205 -0.42 12.05 -6.55
N VAL A 206 -0.33 11.77 -7.85
CA VAL A 206 -0.12 12.80 -8.87
C VAL A 206 -1.27 13.81 -8.89
N ILE A 207 -2.52 13.37 -8.79
CA ILE A 207 -3.68 14.28 -8.70
C ILE A 207 -3.54 15.23 -7.52
N ARG A 208 -3.07 14.75 -6.36
CA ARG A 208 -2.84 15.59 -5.18
C ARG A 208 -1.66 16.54 -5.39
N ILE A 209 -0.54 16.07 -5.95
CA ILE A 209 0.61 16.93 -6.23
C ILE A 209 0.21 18.08 -7.17
N LEU A 210 -0.59 17.80 -8.20
CA LEU A 210 -1.05 18.82 -9.14
C LEU A 210 -2.13 19.75 -8.57
N ARG A 211 -2.67 19.46 -7.39
CA ARG A 211 -3.70 20.28 -6.76
C ARG A 211 -3.06 21.38 -5.91
N SER A 212 -3.11 22.60 -6.43
CA SER A 212 -2.68 23.79 -5.69
C SER A 212 -3.65 24.14 -4.56
N CYS A 213 -3.09 24.62 -3.45
CA CYS A 213 -3.82 25.23 -2.36
C CYS A 213 -4.52 26.52 -2.83
N PRO A 214 -5.82 26.71 -2.57
CA PRO A 214 -6.50 27.97 -2.90
C PRO A 214 -5.95 29.18 -2.13
N GLY A 215 -5.41 28.98 -0.93
CA GLY A 215 -4.87 30.06 -0.09
C GLY A 215 -3.48 30.54 -0.49
N CYS A 216 -2.56 29.64 -0.87
CA CYS A 216 -1.15 30.00 -1.13
C CYS A 216 -0.59 29.48 -2.47
N GLY A 217 -1.37 28.75 -3.27
CA GLY A 217 -0.95 28.21 -4.57
C GLY A 217 -0.03 26.98 -4.51
N ILE A 218 0.50 26.62 -3.35
CA ILE A 218 1.44 25.50 -3.16
C ILE A 218 0.79 24.16 -3.52
N PRO A 219 1.50 23.24 -4.21
CA PRO A 219 1.01 21.91 -4.56
C PRO A 219 0.69 21.04 -3.34
N GLY A 220 -0.10 19.99 -3.54
CA GLY A 220 -0.34 18.99 -2.49
C GLY A 220 -1.58 19.23 -1.63
N PHE A 221 -2.45 20.18 -1.99
CA PHE A 221 -3.73 20.37 -1.30
C PHE A 221 -4.60 19.12 -1.43
N GLY A 222 -5.04 18.57 -0.31
CA GLY A 222 -5.62 17.23 -0.29
C GLY A 222 -6.29 16.87 1.02
N PHE A 223 -6.84 15.65 1.06
CA PHE A 223 -7.40 15.06 2.28
C PHE A 223 -6.35 15.06 3.42
N LYS A 224 -6.78 15.46 4.61
CA LYS A 224 -5.99 15.44 5.85
C LYS A 224 -6.61 14.51 6.90
N ALA A 225 -7.89 14.66 7.15
CA ALA A 225 -8.57 13.98 8.24
C ALA A 225 -10.06 13.85 7.96
N VAL A 226 -10.77 13.20 8.88
CA VAL A 226 -12.22 13.21 8.93
C VAL A 226 -12.68 13.89 10.22
N SER A 227 -13.88 14.47 10.23
CA SER A 227 -14.45 15.14 11.39
C SER A 227 -15.97 14.96 11.50
N GLY A 228 -16.49 15.21 12.70
CA GLY A 228 -17.90 15.08 13.05
C GLY A 228 -18.42 13.64 12.95
N HIS A 229 -19.69 13.46 13.31
CA HIS A 229 -20.35 12.15 13.32
C HIS A 229 -21.70 12.22 12.60
N LEU A 230 -22.02 11.19 11.82
CA LEU A 230 -23.35 11.05 11.23
C LEU A 230 -24.34 10.66 12.34
N PRO A 231 -25.54 11.28 12.38
CA PRO A 231 -26.59 10.85 13.29
C PRO A 231 -27.18 9.51 12.84
N CYS A 232 -27.54 8.66 13.79
CA CYS A 232 -28.23 7.40 13.54
C CYS A 232 -29.62 7.67 12.94
N SER A 233 -30.00 6.93 11.90
CA SER A 233 -31.32 7.05 11.26
C SER A 233 -32.48 6.63 12.15
N LEU A 234 -32.23 5.90 13.24
CA LEU A 234 -33.24 5.41 14.18
C LEU A 234 -33.36 6.29 15.43
N CYS A 235 -32.28 6.45 16.22
CA CYS A 235 -32.33 7.18 17.49
C CYS A 235 -31.85 8.64 17.38
N GLY A 236 -31.14 9.01 16.31
CA GLY A 236 -30.56 10.34 16.13
C GLY A 236 -29.21 10.58 16.82
N ASP A 237 -28.70 9.63 17.64
CA ASP A 237 -27.40 9.77 18.32
C ASP A 237 -26.23 9.72 17.34
N GLU A 238 -25.08 10.26 17.76
CA GLU A 238 -23.83 10.21 17.01
C GLU A 238 -23.34 8.76 16.81
N THR A 239 -22.90 8.46 15.58
CA THR A 239 -22.35 7.15 15.21
C THR A 239 -20.85 7.19 14.99
N GLN A 240 -20.21 6.03 14.82
CA GLN A 240 -18.79 5.94 14.50
C GLN A 240 -18.45 6.43 13.07
N LEU A 241 -19.45 6.70 12.23
CA LEU A 241 -19.23 7.18 10.88
C LEU A 241 -19.00 8.69 10.87
N TYR A 242 -17.86 9.10 10.29
CA TYR A 242 -17.54 10.52 10.16
C TYR A 242 -18.53 11.27 9.27
N ARG A 243 -18.74 12.56 9.53
CA ARG A 243 -19.66 13.40 8.74
C ARG A 243 -18.97 14.19 7.63
N TYR A 244 -17.72 14.58 7.84
CA TYR A 244 -16.98 15.45 6.93
C TYR A 244 -15.58 14.93 6.64
N GLU A 245 -15.12 15.20 5.43
CA GLU A 245 -13.71 15.12 5.06
C GLU A 245 -13.07 16.50 5.27
N GLU A 246 -11.96 16.54 5.99
CA GLU A 246 -11.13 17.74 6.14
C GLU A 246 -10.03 17.74 5.08
N TRP A 247 -10.04 18.77 4.25
CA TRP A 247 -9.04 19.00 3.20
C TRP A 247 -8.16 20.18 3.59
N GLY A 248 -6.86 20.12 3.34
CA GLY A 248 -5.96 21.17 3.77
C GLY A 248 -4.66 21.28 2.99
N CYS A 249 -4.03 22.44 3.13
CA CYS A 249 -2.71 22.71 2.59
C CYS A 249 -1.61 22.01 3.43
N ILE A 250 -0.50 21.69 2.77
CA ILE A 250 0.70 21.16 3.41
C ILE A 250 1.56 22.27 4.06
N GLN A 251 1.36 23.54 3.69
CA GLN A 251 2.21 24.66 4.10
C GLN A 251 1.50 25.74 4.91
N CYS A 252 0.30 26.16 4.50
CA CYS A 252 -0.46 27.21 5.19
C CYS A 252 -1.69 26.63 5.92
N ASP A 253 -2.38 27.49 6.65
CA ASP A 253 -3.55 27.10 7.47
C ASP A 253 -4.85 26.99 6.66
N TYR A 254 -4.81 27.14 5.33
CA TYR A 254 -6.00 27.01 4.51
C TYR A 254 -6.55 25.58 4.55
N GLN A 255 -7.83 25.47 4.91
CA GLN A 255 -8.56 24.22 5.03
C GLN A 255 -9.98 24.36 4.47
N GLU A 256 -10.53 23.26 3.99
CA GLU A 256 -11.90 23.14 3.51
C GLU A 256 -12.54 21.89 4.10
N GLN A 257 -13.70 22.07 4.71
CA GLN A 257 -14.54 20.96 5.13
C GLN A 257 -15.45 20.56 3.97
N ARG A 258 -15.47 19.28 3.62
CA ARG A 258 -16.27 18.74 2.52
C ARG A 258 -17.19 17.63 3.02
N SER A 259 -18.37 17.52 2.43
CA SER A 259 -19.26 16.37 2.67
C SER A 259 -18.60 15.07 2.19
N ARG A 260 -19.02 13.96 2.77
CA ARG A 260 -18.59 12.62 2.34
C ARG A 260 -18.84 12.41 0.84
N LYS A 261 -17.95 11.63 0.20
CA LYS A 261 -18.08 11.28 -1.23
C LYS A 261 -19.33 10.45 -1.53
N ASP A 262 -19.78 9.63 -0.58
CA ASP A 262 -21.01 8.83 -0.67
C ASP A 262 -22.28 9.64 -0.41
N GLN A 263 -22.16 10.94 -0.06
CA GLN A 263 -23.25 11.85 0.25
C GLN A 263 -24.15 11.39 1.40
N LEU A 264 -23.68 10.47 2.23
CA LEU A 264 -24.45 9.96 3.35
C LEU A 264 -24.63 11.06 4.41
N ILE A 265 -25.88 11.29 4.82
CA ILE A 265 -26.25 12.31 5.82
C ILE A 265 -26.77 11.72 7.14
N VAL A 266 -27.14 10.44 7.15
CA VAL A 266 -27.57 9.66 8.32
C VAL A 266 -26.93 8.27 8.25
N ALA A 267 -26.56 7.71 9.39
CA ALA A 267 -25.95 6.40 9.47
C ALA A 267 -26.99 5.30 9.71
N ASP A 268 -26.74 4.11 9.16
CA ASP A 268 -27.51 2.91 9.48
C ASP A 268 -27.34 2.54 10.98
N PRO A 269 -28.38 2.04 11.66
CA PRO A 269 -28.29 1.70 13.09
C PRO A 269 -27.21 0.66 13.42
N THR A 270 -26.75 -0.15 12.47
CA THR A 270 -25.61 -1.07 12.66
C THR A 270 -24.29 -0.39 13.02
N HIS A 271 -24.16 0.92 12.77
CA HIS A 271 -22.98 1.73 13.12
C HIS A 271 -23.18 2.58 14.39
N CYS A 272 -24.32 2.42 15.08
CA CYS A 272 -24.66 3.20 16.27
C CYS A 272 -24.46 2.35 17.52
N ASP A 273 -23.55 2.76 18.40
CA ASP A 273 -23.25 2.04 19.65
C ASP A 273 -24.46 1.96 20.61
N TYR A 274 -25.46 2.83 20.44
CA TYR A 274 -26.70 2.78 21.23
C TYR A 274 -27.71 1.76 20.66
N CYS A 275 -27.92 1.77 19.34
CA CYS A 275 -28.88 0.87 18.68
C CYS A 275 -28.31 -0.53 18.43
N ASN A 276 -26.98 -0.64 18.32
CA ASN A 276 -26.22 -1.86 18.05
C ASN A 276 -24.92 -1.85 18.89
N PRO A 277 -25.03 -2.03 20.22
CA PRO A 277 -23.88 -2.09 21.14
C PRO A 277 -22.98 -3.30 20.94
#